data_AF-A0A959IN07-F1
#
_entry.id   AF-A0A959IN07-F1
#
_cell.length_a   1.000
_cell.length_b   1.000
_cell.length_c   1.000
_cell.angle_alpha   90.00
_cell.angle_beta   90.00
_cell.angle_gamma   90.00
#
_symmetry.space_group_name_H-M   'P 1'
#
loop_
_entity.id
_entity.type
_entity.pdbx_description
1 polymer ?
#
loop_
_entity_poly.entity_id
_entity_poly.type
_entity_poly.pdbx_seq_one_letter_code
_entity_poly.pdbx_strand_id
1 'polypeptide(L)'
;MKQHKGMRPQDIVILLKIAAKADASWLMKDLAHELGISASEVSESLHRSMVAGLIAQDKKRLMRQSLLEFLEHGLGYVYPEQPGGLVRGLPTAHSARPISELIVSEEPYVWPFANGQVRGQAIGPLHPKVPEACLRDEQLYELMALCDVLRLGKVREKQLAVVELKKRLL
;
A
#
# COMPACT_ATOMS: atom_id res chain seq x y z
N MET A 1 5.99 5.28 -28.08
CA MET A 1 5.54 4.83 -26.74
C MET A 1 6.52 5.33 -25.69
N LYS A 2 6.06 5.89 -24.57
CA LYS A 2 6.95 6.23 -23.45
C LYS A 2 7.67 4.96 -23.00
N GLN A 3 9.00 5.01 -22.86
CA GLN A 3 9.80 3.88 -22.42
C GLN A 3 9.34 3.42 -21.03
N HIS A 4 9.01 2.13 -20.88
CA HIS A 4 8.69 1.55 -19.59
C HIS A 4 9.99 1.41 -18.78
N LYS A 5 10.15 2.20 -17.71
CA LYS A 5 11.36 2.21 -16.86
C LYS A 5 11.22 1.35 -15.59
N GLY A 6 10.21 0.47 -15.53
CA GLY A 6 9.88 -0.31 -14.34
C GLY A 6 8.79 0.33 -13.50
N MET A 7 8.19 -0.45 -12.59
CA MET A 7 7.18 0.05 -11.65
C MET A 7 7.79 1.02 -10.63
N ARG A 8 6.96 1.92 -10.09
CA ARG A 8 7.30 2.84 -9.00
C ARG A 8 6.54 2.47 -7.71
N PRO A 9 7.06 2.83 -6.52
CA PRO A 9 6.36 2.61 -5.24
C PRO A 9 4.89 3.09 -5.24
N GLN A 10 4.62 4.26 -5.81
CA GLN A 10 3.26 4.84 -5.90
C GLN A 10 2.28 4.00 -6.74
N ASP A 11 2.78 3.13 -7.62
CA ASP A 11 1.92 2.28 -8.46
C ASP A 11 1.15 1.29 -7.59
N ILE A 12 1.78 0.80 -6.51
CA ILE A 12 1.15 -0.07 -5.52
C ILE A 12 0.04 0.67 -4.77
N VAL A 13 0.30 1.92 -4.35
CA VAL A 13 -0.70 2.75 -3.65
C VAL A 13 -1.96 2.93 -4.50
N ILE A 14 -1.77 3.20 -5.80
CA ILE A 14 -2.89 3.39 -6.75
C ILE A 14 -3.65 2.09 -6.99
N LEU A 15 -2.96 0.95 -7.14
CA LEU A 15 -3.62 -0.35 -7.31
C LEU A 15 -4.39 -0.79 -6.07
N LEU A 16 -3.84 -0.58 -4.87
CA LEU A 16 -4.53 -0.87 -3.61
C LEU A 16 -5.70 0.07 -3.37
N LYS A 17 -5.61 1.32 -3.83
CA LYS A 17 -6.77 2.22 -3.81
C LYS A 17 -7.90 1.70 -4.69
N ILE A 18 -7.59 1.18 -5.87
CA ILE A 18 -8.60 0.54 -6.73
C ILE A 18 -9.19 -0.68 -6.03
N ALA A 19 -8.36 -1.50 -5.37
CA ALA A 19 -8.82 -2.66 -4.60
C ALA A 19 -9.76 -2.24 -3.46
N ALA A 20 -9.43 -1.18 -2.71
CA ALA A 20 -10.24 -0.62 -1.62
C ALA A 20 -11.59 -0.05 -2.09
N LYS A 21 -11.76 0.21 -3.39
CA LYS A 21 -13.06 0.62 -3.96
C LYS A 21 -13.96 -0.57 -4.30
N ALA A 22 -13.46 -1.80 -4.18
CA ALA A 22 -14.18 -3.04 -4.49
C ALA A 22 -14.88 -2.98 -5.86
N ASP A 23 -16.22 -3.06 -5.90
CA ASP A 23 -17.02 -3.03 -7.12
C ASP A 23 -17.54 -1.63 -7.49
N ALA A 24 -17.19 -0.61 -6.70
CA ALA A 24 -17.59 0.76 -7.00
C ALA A 24 -16.89 1.25 -8.27
N SER A 25 -17.68 1.83 -9.18
CA SER A 25 -17.14 2.52 -10.35
C SER A 25 -16.25 3.67 -9.92
N TRP A 26 -15.15 3.88 -10.63
CA TRP A 26 -14.21 4.95 -10.34
C TRP A 26 -13.69 5.59 -11.63
N LEU A 27 -13.30 6.85 -11.52
CA LEU A 27 -12.62 7.60 -12.56
C LEU A 27 -11.20 7.94 -12.10
N MET A 28 -10.30 8.17 -13.04
CA MET A 28 -8.90 8.51 -12.71
C MET A 28 -8.80 9.81 -11.88
N LYS A 29 -9.73 10.75 -12.08
CA LYS A 29 -9.81 11.99 -11.29
C LYS A 29 -10.16 11.71 -9.82
N ASP A 30 -10.93 10.66 -9.55
CA ASP A 30 -11.32 10.28 -8.20
C ASP A 30 -10.11 9.70 -7.48
N LEU A 31 -9.35 8.82 -8.13
CA LEU A 31 -8.08 8.29 -7.59
C LEU A 31 -7.08 9.41 -7.31
N ALA A 32 -6.93 10.36 -8.24
CA ALA A 32 -6.03 11.51 -8.07
C ALA A 32 -6.42 12.36 -6.85
N HIS A 33 -7.71 12.68 -6.72
CA HIS A 33 -8.23 13.45 -5.60
C HIS A 33 -8.10 12.70 -4.26
N GLU A 34 -8.54 11.44 -4.21
CA GLU A 34 -8.58 10.63 -3.00
C GLU A 34 -7.17 10.30 -2.47
N LEU A 35 -6.17 10.16 -3.35
CA LEU A 35 -4.78 9.89 -2.98
C LEU A 35 -3.91 11.14 -2.86
N GLY A 36 -4.38 12.30 -3.32
CA GLY A 36 -3.57 13.51 -3.44
C GLY A 36 -2.40 13.36 -4.43
N ILE A 37 -2.57 12.53 -5.46
CA ILE A 37 -1.58 12.27 -6.51
C ILE A 37 -2.05 12.96 -7.80
N SER A 38 -1.13 13.52 -8.59
CA SER A 38 -1.53 14.22 -9.81
C SER A 38 -2.17 13.28 -10.85
N ALA A 39 -3.08 13.81 -11.67
CA ALA A 39 -3.76 13.02 -12.70
C ALA A 39 -2.79 12.40 -13.73
N SER A 40 -1.69 13.10 -14.05
CA SER A 40 -0.64 12.58 -14.93
C SER A 40 0.07 11.38 -14.31
N GLU A 41 0.41 11.45 -13.02
CA GLU A 41 1.03 10.35 -12.30
C GLU A 41 0.12 9.13 -12.16
N VAL A 42 -1.18 9.33 -11.92
CA VAL A 42 -2.17 8.25 -11.94
C VAL A 42 -2.23 7.59 -13.31
N SER A 43 -2.27 8.38 -14.38
CA SER A 43 -2.29 7.86 -15.76
C SER A 43 -1.04 7.05 -16.10
N GLU A 44 0.13 7.54 -15.71
CA GLU A 44 1.39 6.82 -15.92
C GLU A 44 1.50 5.55 -15.08
N SER A 45 1.01 5.58 -13.84
CA SER A 45 0.91 4.41 -12.98
C SER A 45 0.06 3.32 -13.62
N LEU A 46 -1.17 3.66 -14.03
CA LEU A 46 -2.07 2.69 -14.66
C LEU A 46 -1.50 2.13 -15.96
N HIS A 47 -0.72 2.92 -16.72
CA HIS A 47 0.01 2.41 -17.87
C HIS A 47 1.10 1.40 -17.46
N ARG A 48 1.93 1.69 -16.45
CA ARG A 48 2.97 0.76 -15.98
C ARG A 48 2.36 -0.52 -15.41
N SER A 49 1.33 -0.40 -14.58
CA SER A 49 0.61 -1.55 -14.00
C SER A 49 -0.05 -2.42 -15.08
N MET A 50 -0.51 -1.83 -16.18
CA MET A 50 -1.05 -2.56 -17.32
C MET A 50 0.04 -3.35 -18.04
N VAL A 51 1.21 -2.73 -18.28
CA VAL A 51 2.38 -3.42 -18.85
C VAL A 51 2.87 -4.54 -17.94
N ALA A 52 2.81 -4.36 -16.61
CA ALA A 52 3.16 -5.36 -15.61
C ALA A 52 2.11 -6.47 -15.43
N GLY A 53 0.94 -6.37 -16.07
CA GLY A 53 -0.13 -7.36 -15.94
C GLY A 53 -0.91 -7.29 -14.62
N LEU A 54 -0.79 -6.21 -13.84
CA LEU A 54 -1.50 -6.03 -12.56
C LEU A 54 -2.89 -5.39 -12.73
N ILE A 55 -3.14 -4.80 -13.89
CA ILE A 55 -4.45 -4.27 -14.31
C ILE A 55 -4.68 -4.63 -15.78
N ALA A 56 -5.95 -4.83 -16.18
CA ALA A 56 -6.30 -5.18 -17.54
C ALA A 56 -5.92 -4.09 -18.56
N GLN A 57 -5.96 -4.45 -19.84
CA GLN A 57 -5.67 -3.53 -20.97
C GLN A 57 -6.60 -2.31 -21.01
N ASP A 58 -7.81 -2.44 -20.46
CA ASP A 58 -8.77 -1.32 -20.31
C ASP A 58 -8.39 -0.35 -19.17
N LYS A 59 -7.37 -0.69 -18.37
CA LYS A 59 -6.90 0.02 -17.18
C LYS A 59 -7.99 0.24 -16.13
N LYS A 60 -9.01 -0.61 -16.10
CA LYS A 60 -10.13 -0.54 -15.14
C LYS A 60 -10.20 -1.76 -14.25
N ARG A 61 -10.11 -2.96 -14.85
CA ARG A 61 -10.23 -4.20 -14.09
C ARG A 61 -8.90 -4.56 -13.45
N LEU A 62 -8.87 -4.65 -12.12
CA LEU A 62 -7.70 -5.07 -11.35
C LEU A 62 -7.47 -6.59 -11.50
N MET A 63 -6.23 -7.01 -11.82
CA MET A 63 -5.86 -8.43 -11.84
C MET A 63 -5.54 -8.88 -10.41
N ARG A 64 -6.58 -9.11 -9.61
CA ARG A 64 -6.44 -9.27 -8.14
C ARG A 64 -5.50 -10.41 -7.73
N GLN A 65 -5.58 -11.55 -8.44
CA GLN A 65 -4.67 -12.68 -8.20
C GLN A 65 -3.21 -12.32 -8.48
N SER A 66 -2.94 -11.66 -9.60
CA SER A 66 -1.59 -11.23 -10.00
C SER A 66 -1.06 -10.13 -9.08
N LEU A 67 -1.92 -9.22 -8.61
CA LEU A 67 -1.55 -8.24 -7.59
C LEU A 67 -1.16 -8.94 -6.29
N LEU A 68 -1.97 -9.88 -5.80
CA LEU A 68 -1.67 -10.61 -4.58
C LEU A 68 -0.34 -11.37 -4.68
N GLU A 69 -0.11 -12.09 -5.78
CA GLU A 69 1.15 -12.81 -6.04
C GLU A 69 2.35 -11.86 -6.02
N PHE A 70 2.23 -10.69 -6.66
CA PHE A 70 3.28 -9.67 -6.62
C PHE A 70 3.50 -9.10 -5.22
N LEU A 71 2.44 -8.83 -4.46
CA LEU A 71 2.55 -8.33 -3.09
C LEU A 71 3.26 -9.35 -2.19
N GLU A 72 2.85 -10.61 -2.25
CA GLU A 72 3.38 -11.72 -1.44
C GLU A 72 4.85 -12.00 -1.74
N HIS A 73 5.23 -12.06 -3.02
CA HIS A 73 6.55 -12.57 -3.42
C HIS A 73 7.50 -11.51 -3.97
N GLY A 74 7.01 -10.34 -4.39
CA GLY A 74 7.80 -9.31 -5.07
C GLY A 74 8.00 -8.03 -4.25
N LEU A 75 6.97 -7.55 -3.54
CA LEU A 75 6.95 -6.22 -2.94
C LEU A 75 8.15 -5.95 -2.02
N GLY A 76 8.47 -6.90 -1.13
CA GLY A 76 9.57 -6.74 -0.16
C GLY A 76 10.97 -6.73 -0.80
N TYR A 77 11.11 -7.22 -2.03
CA TYR A 77 12.39 -7.19 -2.76
C TYR A 77 12.55 -5.94 -3.60
N VAL A 78 11.46 -5.45 -4.20
CA VAL A 78 11.48 -4.30 -5.10
C VAL A 78 11.44 -2.98 -4.32
N TYR A 79 10.70 -2.95 -3.21
CA TYR A 79 10.56 -1.77 -2.34
C TYR A 79 10.82 -2.14 -0.87
N PRO A 80 12.03 -2.64 -0.54
CA PRO A 80 12.38 -2.95 0.83
C PRO A 80 12.33 -1.69 1.70
N GLU A 81 12.21 -1.89 3.01
CA GLU A 81 12.19 -0.80 3.97
C GLU A 81 12.94 -1.21 5.23
N GLN A 82 13.52 -0.23 5.92
CA GLN A 82 14.23 -0.46 7.17
C GLN A 82 13.70 0.50 8.24
N PRO A 83 13.55 0.05 9.49
CA PRO A 83 13.16 0.93 10.57
C PRO A 83 14.17 2.05 10.80
N GLY A 84 13.69 3.29 10.82
CA GLY A 84 14.46 4.48 11.15
C GLY A 84 14.37 4.86 12.63
N GLY A 85 14.77 6.10 12.93
CA GLY A 85 14.72 6.64 14.29
C GLY A 85 13.29 6.77 14.85
N LEU A 86 13.20 6.99 16.16
CA LEU A 86 11.92 7.20 16.84
C LEU A 86 11.33 8.55 16.48
N VAL A 87 10.14 8.54 15.88
CA VAL A 87 9.37 9.73 15.49
C VAL A 87 7.92 9.59 15.91
N ARG A 88 7.18 10.69 15.80
CA ARG A 88 5.72 10.69 15.91
C ARG A 88 5.10 10.46 14.53
N GLY A 89 4.08 9.63 14.45
CA GLY A 89 3.49 9.28 13.17
C GLY A 89 2.17 8.53 13.25
N LEU A 90 1.70 8.11 12.08
CA LEU A 90 0.53 7.26 11.92
C LEU A 90 1.00 5.79 11.96
N PRO A 91 0.42 4.91 12.81
CA PRO A 91 0.81 3.51 12.88
C PRO A 91 0.76 2.81 11.53
N THR A 92 1.63 1.82 11.32
CA THR A 92 1.61 0.97 10.12
C THR A 92 2.17 -0.41 10.45
N ALA A 93 2.26 -1.30 9.46
CA ALA A 93 2.77 -2.65 9.60
C ALA A 93 2.06 -3.39 10.76
N HIS A 94 2.81 -4.05 11.65
CA HIS A 94 2.25 -4.77 12.79
C HIS A 94 1.57 -3.87 13.83
N SER A 95 1.74 -2.55 13.73
CA SER A 95 1.22 -1.57 14.70
C SER A 95 -0.13 -1.00 14.30
N ALA A 96 -0.61 -1.35 13.12
CA ALA A 96 -1.94 -0.99 12.64
C ALA A 96 -2.79 -2.25 12.41
N ARG A 97 -4.10 -2.02 12.33
CA ARG A 97 -5.06 -3.07 11.99
C ARG A 97 -4.76 -3.59 10.57
N PRO A 98 -5.01 -4.88 10.30
CA PRO A 98 -5.56 -5.88 11.23
C PRO A 98 -4.50 -6.57 12.10
N ILE A 99 -3.20 -6.44 11.80
CA ILE A 99 -2.15 -7.24 12.44
C ILE A 99 -2.00 -6.90 13.93
N SER A 100 -2.19 -5.63 14.32
CA SER A 100 -2.14 -5.21 15.73
C SER A 100 -3.19 -5.88 16.62
N GLU A 101 -4.26 -6.44 16.05
CA GLU A 101 -5.28 -7.19 16.80
C GLU A 101 -4.89 -8.67 16.99
N LEU A 102 -3.97 -9.17 16.15
CA LEU A 102 -3.54 -10.56 16.12
C LEU A 102 -2.21 -10.79 16.84
N ILE A 103 -1.40 -9.74 16.95
CA ILE A 103 -0.07 -9.78 17.55
C ILE A 103 0.17 -8.53 18.38
N VAL A 104 0.66 -8.72 19.60
CA VAL A 104 1.14 -7.64 20.46
C VAL A 104 2.62 -7.38 20.14
N SER A 105 2.97 -6.10 19.95
CA SER A 105 4.34 -5.64 19.76
C SER A 105 4.59 -4.41 20.62
N GLU A 106 5.75 -4.35 21.27
CA GLU A 106 6.16 -3.23 22.13
C GLU A 106 6.86 -2.11 21.35
N GLU A 107 7.31 -2.40 20.13
CA GLU A 107 8.04 -1.46 19.27
C GLU A 107 7.16 -1.08 18.07
N PRO A 108 6.37 -0.01 18.17
CA PRO A 108 5.47 0.36 17.09
C PRO A 108 6.23 0.93 15.89
N TYR A 109 5.71 0.65 14.71
CA TYR A 109 6.09 1.24 13.45
C TYR A 109 5.11 2.31 13.04
N VAL A 110 5.64 3.44 12.56
CA VAL A 110 4.83 4.58 12.14
C VAL A 110 5.34 5.16 10.83
N TRP A 111 4.43 5.60 9.97
CA TRP A 111 4.76 6.57 8.94
C TRP A 111 4.96 7.94 9.60
N PRO A 112 6.11 8.61 9.40
CA PRO A 112 6.32 9.96 9.91
C PRO A 112 5.18 10.88 9.45
N PHE A 113 4.47 11.46 10.41
CA PHE A 113 3.30 12.28 10.12
C PHE A 113 3.10 13.30 11.23
N ALA A 114 3.09 14.60 10.88
CA ALA A 114 3.09 15.69 11.85
C ALA A 114 1.90 15.62 12.83
N ASN A 115 0.74 15.19 12.35
CA ASN A 115 -0.48 15.05 13.15
C ASN A 115 -0.65 13.65 13.76
N GLY A 116 0.36 12.77 13.62
CA GLY A 116 0.35 11.44 14.23
C GLY A 116 0.34 11.52 15.75
N GLN A 117 -0.17 10.49 16.43
CA GLN A 117 -0.25 10.47 17.90
C GLN A 117 0.63 9.39 18.53
N VAL A 118 1.11 8.43 17.73
CA VAL A 118 1.92 7.32 18.19
C VAL A 118 3.39 7.62 17.96
N ARG A 119 4.22 7.33 18.97
CA ARG A 119 5.68 7.39 18.87
C ARG A 119 6.19 5.99 18.54
N GLY A 120 6.95 5.85 17.46
CA GLY A 120 7.46 4.56 16.98
C GLY A 120 8.65 4.73 16.05
N GLN A 121 9.24 3.62 15.61
CA GLN A 121 10.30 3.65 14.60
C GLN A 121 9.73 4.09 13.24
N ALA A 122 10.41 5.02 12.60
CA ALA A 122 9.99 5.59 11.33
C ALA A 122 10.08 4.57 10.18
N ILE A 123 9.05 4.52 9.35
CA ILE A 123 9.03 3.74 8.10
C ILE A 123 8.63 4.64 6.96
N GLY A 124 9.34 4.55 5.83
CA GLY A 124 9.00 5.27 4.61
C GLY A 124 7.70 4.73 3.98
N PRO A 125 6.63 5.52 3.83
CA PRO A 125 5.47 5.08 3.08
C PRO A 125 5.82 4.94 1.59
N LEU A 126 5.14 4.03 0.89
CA LEU A 126 5.30 3.86 -0.57
C LEU A 126 4.98 5.13 -1.39
N HIS A 127 4.30 6.11 -0.80
CA HIS A 127 4.18 7.47 -1.34
C HIS A 127 3.97 8.47 -0.19
N PRO A 128 4.52 9.70 -0.24
CA PRO A 128 4.42 10.68 0.86
C PRO A 128 2.98 11.03 1.29
N LYS A 129 2.01 10.84 0.39
CA LYS A 129 0.58 11.11 0.65
C LYS A 129 -0.19 9.95 1.28
N VAL A 130 0.43 8.77 1.43
CA VAL A 130 -0.23 7.59 2.02
C VAL A 130 -0.82 7.87 3.40
N PRO A 131 -0.11 8.50 4.37
CA PRO A 131 -0.68 8.71 5.70
C PRO A 131 -1.94 9.59 5.67
N GLU A 132 -1.92 10.66 4.85
CA GLU A 132 -3.04 11.57 4.67
C GLU A 132 -4.24 10.88 4.00
N ALA A 133 -3.99 10.04 2.99
CA ALA A 133 -5.02 9.28 2.29
C ALA A 133 -5.67 8.20 3.18
N CYS A 134 -4.84 7.48 3.96
CA CYS A 134 -5.30 6.40 4.85
C CYS A 134 -6.21 6.90 5.98
N LEU A 135 -6.00 8.14 6.47
CA LEU A 135 -6.89 8.74 7.47
C LEU A 135 -8.33 8.97 6.97
N ARG A 136 -8.55 8.97 5.66
CA ARG A 136 -9.86 9.18 5.03
C ARG A 136 -10.45 7.89 4.46
N ASP A 137 -9.70 6.79 4.48
CA ASP A 137 -10.07 5.52 3.87
C ASP A 137 -9.48 4.35 4.67
N GLU A 138 -10.31 3.77 5.53
CA GLU A 138 -9.93 2.65 6.40
C GLU A 138 -9.53 1.40 5.61
N GLN A 139 -10.19 1.11 4.48
CA GLN A 139 -9.88 -0.06 3.66
C GLN A 139 -8.51 0.08 2.99
N LEU A 140 -8.20 1.27 2.46
CA LEU A 140 -6.87 1.58 1.96
C LEU A 140 -5.83 1.47 3.09
N TYR A 141 -6.14 2.00 4.28
CA TYR A 141 -5.21 1.98 5.40
C TYR A 141 -4.81 0.56 5.79
N GLU A 142 -5.78 -0.34 5.96
CA GLU A 142 -5.49 -1.74 6.27
C GLU A 142 -4.62 -2.40 5.19
N LEU A 143 -4.94 -2.19 3.90
CA LEU A 143 -4.15 -2.73 2.79
C LEU A 143 -2.71 -2.19 2.79
N MET A 144 -2.53 -0.90 3.05
CA MET A 144 -1.21 -0.27 3.11
C MET A 144 -0.40 -0.75 4.31
N ALA A 145 -1.03 -0.91 5.47
CA ALA A 145 -0.38 -1.47 6.66
C ALA A 145 0.09 -2.91 6.42
N LEU A 146 -0.75 -3.74 5.81
CA LEU A 146 -0.39 -5.11 5.42
C LEU A 146 0.79 -5.15 4.45
N CYS A 147 0.86 -4.22 3.49
CA CYS A 147 1.98 -4.10 2.57
C CYS A 147 3.29 -3.78 3.29
N ASP A 148 3.27 -2.91 4.31
CA ASP A 148 4.47 -2.64 5.10
C ASP A 148 4.90 -3.87 5.93
N VAL A 149 3.98 -4.70 6.40
CA VAL A 149 4.36 -6.00 6.99
C VAL A 149 5.11 -6.87 5.99
N LEU A 150 4.69 -6.92 4.72
CA LEU A 150 5.41 -7.68 3.70
C LEU A 150 6.79 -7.08 3.37
N ARG A 151 6.96 -5.76 3.47
CA ARG A 151 8.22 -5.07 3.20
C ARG A 151 9.28 -5.33 4.27
N LEU A 152 8.90 -5.37 5.56
CA LEU A 152 9.90 -5.42 6.65
C LEU A 152 9.54 -6.30 7.86
N GLY A 153 8.36 -6.89 7.92
CA GLY A 153 7.90 -7.68 9.06
C GLY A 153 8.62 -9.01 9.25
N LYS A 154 8.43 -9.64 10.41
CA LYS A 154 8.93 -10.97 10.74
C LYS A 154 8.17 -12.05 9.97
N VAL A 155 8.73 -13.25 9.89
CA VAL A 155 8.13 -14.39 9.16
C VAL A 155 6.67 -14.64 9.57
N ARG A 156 6.38 -14.67 10.88
CA ARG A 156 5.02 -14.88 11.39
C ARG A 156 4.06 -13.75 11.01
N GLU A 157 4.50 -12.50 11.09
CA GLU A 157 3.71 -11.33 10.71
C GLU A 157 3.39 -11.35 9.21
N LYS A 158 4.40 -11.67 8.38
CA LYS A 158 4.24 -11.79 6.92
C LYS A 158 3.23 -12.87 6.54
N GLN A 159 3.28 -14.04 7.18
CA GLN A 159 2.30 -15.10 6.95
C GLN A 159 0.86 -14.64 7.27
N LEU A 160 0.66 -13.94 8.38
CA LEU A 160 -0.64 -13.39 8.74
C LEU A 160 -1.07 -12.29 7.77
N ALA A 161 -0.15 -11.42 7.34
CA ALA A 161 -0.45 -10.37 6.39
C ALA A 161 -0.91 -10.91 5.04
N VAL A 162 -0.29 -12.00 4.55
CA VAL A 162 -0.74 -12.71 3.33
C VAL A 162 -2.16 -13.25 3.48
N VAL A 163 -2.50 -13.84 4.62
CA VAL A 163 -3.86 -14.33 4.90
C VAL A 163 -4.87 -13.19 4.90
N GLU A 164 -4.55 -12.06 5.54
CA GLU A 164 -5.42 -10.89 5.61
C GLU A 164 -5.56 -10.16 4.27
N LEU A 165 -4.51 -10.14 3.45
CA LEU A 165 -4.56 -9.64 2.07
C LEU A 165 -5.44 -10.52 1.18
N LYS A 166 -5.34 -11.86 1.32
CA LYS A 166 -6.20 -12.80 0.58
C LYS A 166 -7.68 -12.51 0.84
N LYS A 167 -8.08 -12.30 2.09
CA LYS A 167 -9.46 -11.97 2.48
C LYS A 167 -9.98 -10.65 1.89
N ARG A 168 -9.09 -9.70 1.61
CA ARG A 168 -9.45 -8.35 1.13
C ARG A 168 -9.39 -8.23 -0.38
N LEU A 169 -8.50 -9.00 -1.02
CA LEU A 169 -8.29 -8.93 -2.46
C LEU A 169 -9.06 -10.00 -3.24
N LEU A 170 -9.31 -11.18 -2.67
CA LEU A 170 -10.02 -12.27 -3.36
C LEU A 170 -11.45 -12.41 -2.85
#